data_AF-A0A4Q5T0D3-F1
#
_entry.id   AF-A0A4Q5T0D3-F1
#
_cell.length_a   1.000
_cell.length_b   1.000
_cell.length_c   1.000
_cell.angle_alpha   90.00
_cell.angle_beta   90.00
_cell.angle_gamma   90.00
#
_symmetry.space_group_name_H-M   'P 1'
#
loop_
_entity.id
_entity.type
_entity.pdbx_description
1 polymer ?
#
loop_
_entity_poly.entity_id
_entity_poly.type
_entity_poly.pdbx_seq_one_letter_code
_entity_poly.pdbx_strand_id
1 'polypeptide(L)'
;MRASVAARPVVVGASVIGAGAAGLGYAWWEARWFALRHVSVPVLPSGARPLKVLHLSDAHLTPTQGRKADWLRSLADLEPDLVVSTGDHLAHHDAVPPLLEAY
;
A
#
# COMPACT_ATOMS: atom_id res chain seq x y z
N MET A 1 50.97 25.62 -13.80
CA MET A 1 49.88 24.62 -13.59
C MET A 1 48.92 25.16 -12.54
N ARG A 2 47.71 25.58 -12.93
CA ARG A 2 46.62 25.85 -11.98
C ARG A 2 45.40 25.08 -12.46
N ALA A 3 45.23 23.86 -11.95
CA ALA A 3 44.01 23.10 -12.18
C ALA A 3 42.88 23.82 -11.42
N SER A 4 41.84 24.21 -12.14
CA SER A 4 40.63 24.81 -11.57
C SER A 4 39.91 23.77 -10.71
N VAL A 5 40.03 23.90 -9.39
CA VAL A 5 39.31 23.09 -8.38
C VAL A 5 37.98 23.76 -8.04
N ALA A 6 37.18 24.14 -9.05
CA ALA A 6 35.87 24.75 -8.84
C ALA A 6 34.70 23.80 -9.14
N ALA A 7 34.94 22.69 -9.86
CA ALA A 7 33.87 21.79 -10.30
C ALA A 7 33.46 20.71 -9.27
N ARG A 8 34.28 20.45 -8.23
CA ARG A 8 34.05 19.34 -7.29
C ARG A 8 32.94 19.57 -6.25
N PRO A 9 32.77 20.76 -5.64
CA PRO A 9 31.73 20.95 -4.62
C PRO A 9 30.32 21.03 -5.23
N VAL A 10 30.18 21.56 -6.45
CA VAL A 10 28.89 21.64 -7.16
C VAL A 10 28.39 20.25 -7.55
N VAL A 11 29.28 19.38 -8.05
CA VAL A 11 28.95 17.99 -8.40
C VAL A 11 28.56 17.18 -7.15
N VAL A 12 29.26 17.36 -6.02
CA VAL A 12 28.90 16.68 -4.75
C VAL A 12 27.56 17.19 -4.21
N GLY A 13 27.32 18.50 -4.22
CA GLY A 13 26.05 19.08 -3.79
C GLY A 13 24.86 18.62 -4.64
N ALA A 14 25.02 18.57 -5.96
CA ALA A 14 24.00 18.07 -6.87
C ALA A 14 23.68 16.58 -6.63
N SER A 15 24.70 15.75 -6.38
CA SER A 15 24.51 14.33 -6.07
C SER A 15 23.76 14.10 -4.76
N VAL A 16 24.04 14.87 -3.70
CA VAL A 16 23.33 14.76 -2.41
C VAL A 16 21.86 15.16 -2.56
N ILE A 17 21.59 16.26 -3.26
CA ILE A 17 20.20 16.70 -3.54
C ILE A 17 19.47 15.64 -4.37
N GLY A 18 20.13 15.10 -5.42
CA GLY A 18 19.57 14.06 -6.27
C GLY A 18 19.20 12.79 -5.49
N ALA A 19 20.09 12.31 -4.63
CA ALA A 19 19.83 11.16 -3.77
C ALA A 19 18.70 11.42 -2.77
N GLY A 20 18.66 12.62 -2.16
CA GLY A 20 17.58 13.01 -1.24
C GLY A 20 16.21 13.06 -1.91
N ALA A 21 16.12 13.65 -3.11
CA ALA A 21 14.88 13.71 -3.87
C ALA A 21 14.40 12.31 -4.31
N ALA A 22 15.32 11.46 -4.77
CA ALA A 22 15.00 10.07 -5.12
C ALA A 22 14.50 9.28 -3.91
N GLY A 23 15.13 9.45 -2.74
CA GLY A 23 14.71 8.82 -1.49
C GLY A 23 13.31 9.25 -1.05
N LEU A 24 13.00 10.55 -1.09
CA LEU A 24 11.67 11.06 -0.77
C LEU A 24 10.62 10.57 -1.77
N GLY A 25 10.95 10.56 -3.06
CA GLY A 25 10.08 10.03 -4.10
C GLY A 25 9.79 8.54 -3.91
N TYR A 26 10.81 7.75 -3.59
CA TYR A 26 10.66 6.33 -3.29
C TYR A 26 9.79 6.11 -2.05
N ALA A 27 10.07 6.79 -0.93
CA ALA A 27 9.30 6.64 0.30
C ALA A 27 7.82 7.02 0.11
N TRP A 28 7.55 8.08 -0.66
CA TRP A 28 6.18 8.48 -0.99
C TRP A 28 5.45 7.42 -1.82
N TRP A 29 6.15 6.79 -2.76
CA TRP A 29 5.62 5.74 -3.62
C TRP A 29 5.40 4.42 -2.86
N GLU A 30 6.40 3.93 -2.13
CA GLU A 30 6.36 2.70 -1.34
C GLU A 30 5.21 2.73 -0.33
N ALA A 31 5.01 3.85 0.37
CA ALA A 31 3.91 4.02 1.33
C ALA A 31 2.49 3.90 0.71
N ARG A 32 2.39 3.85 -0.62
CA ARG A 32 1.14 3.72 -1.39
C ARG A 32 1.12 2.48 -2.28
N TRP A 33 2.10 1.59 -2.13
CA TRP A 33 2.16 0.33 -2.86
C TRP A 33 1.30 -0.72 -2.16
N PHE A 34 -0.01 -0.67 -2.38
CA PHE A 34 -0.92 -1.70 -1.89
C PHE A 34 -0.81 -2.97 -2.73
N ALA A 35 -0.74 -4.13 -2.08
CA ALA A 35 -0.56 -5.42 -2.73
C ALA A 35 -1.50 -6.48 -2.14
N LEU A 36 -1.92 -7.41 -2.98
CA LEU A 36 -2.76 -8.55 -2.59
C LEU A 36 -1.91 -9.82 -2.57
N ARG A 37 -2.01 -10.59 -1.49
CA ARG A 37 -1.34 -11.89 -1.37
C ARG A 37 -2.35 -13.00 -1.63
N HIS A 38 -2.02 -13.90 -2.55
CA HIS A 38 -2.81 -15.10 -2.81
C HIS A 38 -2.13 -16.32 -2.19
N VAL A 39 -2.92 -17.14 -1.49
CA VAL A 39 -2.48 -18.41 -0.90
C VAL A 39 -3.57 -19.44 -1.15
N SER A 40 -3.19 -20.60 -1.68
CA SER A 40 -4.09 -21.75 -1.81
C SER A 40 -3.82 -22.74 -0.69
N VAL A 41 -4.86 -23.12 0.04
CA VAL A 41 -4.74 -24.05 1.18
C VAL A 41 -5.61 -25.28 0.93
N PRO A 42 -5.06 -26.52 0.91
CA PRO A 42 -5.79 -27.74 0.58
C PRO A 42 -6.55 -28.30 1.78
N VAL A 43 -7.50 -27.52 2.32
CA VAL A 43 -8.27 -27.88 3.53
C VAL A 43 -9.66 -28.44 3.23
N LEU A 44 -10.12 -28.36 1.97
CA LEU A 44 -11.43 -28.87 1.56
C LEU A 44 -11.38 -30.37 1.25
N PRO A 45 -12.49 -31.11 1.44
CA PRO A 45 -12.58 -32.50 1.01
C PRO A 45 -12.31 -32.68 -0.48
N SER A 46 -11.84 -33.88 -0.87
CA SER A 46 -11.62 -34.21 -2.28
C SER A 46 -12.91 -34.05 -3.10
N GLY A 47 -12.80 -33.43 -4.28
CA GLY A 47 -13.93 -33.16 -5.16
C GLY A 47 -14.79 -31.94 -4.79
N ALA A 48 -14.50 -31.26 -3.67
CA ALA A 48 -15.17 -30.01 -3.34
C ALA A 48 -14.78 -28.89 -4.33
N ARG A 49 -15.74 -27.99 -4.63
CA ARG A 49 -15.43 -26.77 -5.40
C ARG A 49 -14.53 -25.86 -4.55
N PRO A 50 -13.52 -25.20 -5.14
CA PRO A 50 -12.71 -24.20 -4.45
C PRO A 50 -13.56 -23.07 -3.87
N LEU A 51 -13.14 -22.53 -2.73
CA LEU A 51 -13.70 -21.33 -2.11
C LEU A 51 -12.67 -20.20 -2.13
N LYS A 52 -13.09 -19.01 -2.52
CA LYS A 52 -12.27 -17.79 -2.49
C LYS A 52 -12.63 -16.98 -1.25
N VAL A 53 -11.66 -16.87 -0.33
CA VAL A 53 -11.81 -16.10 0.90
C VAL A 53 -10.99 -14.82 0.81
N LEU A 54 -11.64 -13.67 0.94
CA LEU A 54 -10.96 -12.39 1.12
C LEU A 54 -10.80 -12.13 2.62
N HIS A 55 -9.56 -12.09 3.11
CA HIS A 55 -9.25 -11.76 4.50
C HIS A 55 -8.73 -10.33 4.60
N LEU A 56 -9.44 -9.49 5.35
CA LEU A 56 -9.10 -8.09 5.60
C LEU A 56 -8.75 -7.90 7.08
N SER A 57 -7.67 -7.16 7.33
CA SER A 57 -7.22 -6.79 8.67
C SER A 57 -6.45 -5.48 8.58
N ASP A 58 -6.35 -4.76 9.69
CA ASP A 58 -5.38 -3.70 9.91
C ASP A 58 -5.39 -2.60 8.84
N ALA A 59 -6.57 -2.28 8.28
CA ALA A 59 -6.65 -1.27 7.22
C ALA A 59 -6.09 0.09 7.69
N HIS A 60 -6.20 0.40 8.98
CA HIS A 60 -5.70 1.62 9.61
C HIS A 60 -5.98 2.85 8.73
N LEU A 61 -7.25 3.01 8.33
CA LEU A 61 -7.68 4.04 7.41
C LEU A 61 -7.80 5.37 8.15
N THR A 62 -7.37 6.45 7.50
CA THR A 62 -7.66 7.83 7.92
C THR A 62 -8.49 8.55 6.84
N PRO A 63 -9.18 9.66 7.16
CA PRO A 63 -10.08 10.32 6.20
C PRO A 63 -9.41 10.83 4.92
N THR A 64 -8.10 11.10 4.97
CA THR A 64 -7.35 11.63 3.82
C THR A 64 -6.80 10.53 2.91
N GLN A 65 -6.96 9.26 3.27
CA GLN A 65 -6.39 8.11 2.53
C GLN A 65 -7.31 7.59 1.42
N GLY A 66 -7.84 8.48 0.57
CA GLY A 66 -8.76 8.12 -0.52
C GLY A 66 -8.21 7.01 -1.46
N ARG A 67 -6.92 7.06 -1.81
CA ARG A 67 -6.30 6.00 -2.64
C ARG A 67 -6.32 4.61 -1.98
N LYS A 68 -6.19 4.53 -0.65
CA LYS A 68 -6.29 3.26 0.09
C LYS A 68 -7.74 2.79 0.12
N ALA A 69 -8.70 3.70 0.32
CA ALA A 69 -10.12 3.41 0.27
C ALA A 69 -10.55 2.88 -1.11
N ASP A 70 -10.10 3.52 -2.20
CA ASP A 70 -10.37 3.07 -3.57
C ASP A 70 -9.75 1.69 -3.85
N TRP A 71 -8.54 1.44 -3.35
CA TRP A 71 -7.91 0.14 -3.46
C TRP A 71 -8.69 -0.95 -2.70
N LEU A 72 -9.10 -0.68 -1.44
CA LEU A 72 -9.95 -1.60 -0.66
C LEU A 72 -11.25 -1.91 -1.40
N ARG A 73 -11.91 -0.88 -1.94
CA ARG A 73 -13.15 -1.04 -2.72
C ARG A 73 -12.95 -1.93 -3.95
N SER A 74 -11.81 -1.78 -4.65
CA SER A 74 -11.50 -2.60 -5.83
C SER A 74 -11.34 -4.09 -5.51
N LEU A 75 -11.14 -4.47 -4.23
CA LEU A 75 -11.08 -5.88 -3.85
C LEU A 75 -12.41 -6.61 -4.01
N ALA A 76 -13.53 -5.89 -4.13
CA ALA A 76 -14.82 -6.48 -4.49
C ALA A 76 -14.80 -7.14 -5.88
N ASP A 77 -13.99 -6.62 -6.81
CA ASP A 77 -13.84 -7.17 -8.17
C ASP A 77 -13.18 -8.56 -8.16
N LEU A 78 -12.61 -8.98 -7.02
CA LEU A 78 -12.13 -10.34 -6.84
C LEU A 78 -13.27 -11.35 -6.78
N GLU A 79 -14.52 -10.93 -6.56
CA GLU A 79 -15.69 -11.81 -6.37
C GLU A 79 -15.41 -12.94 -5.36
N PRO A 80 -15.12 -12.60 -4.08
CA PRO A 80 -14.92 -13.60 -3.04
C PRO A 80 -16.24 -14.28 -2.64
N ASP A 81 -16.18 -15.56 -2.31
CA ASP A 81 -17.32 -16.31 -1.77
C ASP A 81 -17.57 -15.93 -0.29
N LEU A 82 -16.51 -15.53 0.41
CA LEU A 82 -16.55 -15.14 1.82
C LEU A 82 -15.56 -14.01 2.10
N VAL A 83 -16.01 -13.00 2.83
CA VAL A 83 -15.15 -11.95 3.39
C VAL A 83 -14.98 -12.18 4.89
N VAL A 84 -13.74 -12.26 5.35
CA VAL A 84 -13.39 -12.35 6.77
C VAL A 84 -12.68 -11.07 7.15
N SER A 85 -13.14 -10.41 8.23
CA SER A 85 -12.55 -9.19 8.75
C SER A 85 -12.08 -9.43 10.18
N THR A 86 -10.79 -9.25 10.47
CA THR A 86 -10.21 -9.47 11.80
C THR A 86 -10.01 -8.19 12.63
N GLY A 87 -10.35 -7.03 12.08
CA GLY A 87 -10.41 -5.76 12.81
C GLY A 87 -9.24 -4.81 12.53
N ASP A 88 -9.13 -3.80 13.39
CA ASP A 88 -8.13 -2.72 13.37
C ASP A 88 -8.12 -1.83 12.10
N HIS A 89 -9.32 -1.44 11.67
CA HIS A 89 -9.50 -0.72 10.40
C HIS A 89 -9.43 0.80 10.51
N LEU A 90 -9.51 1.37 11.71
CA LEU A 90 -9.64 2.81 11.94
C LEU A 90 -8.36 3.36 12.58
N ALA A 91 -7.75 4.35 11.95
CA ALA A 91 -6.62 5.10 12.51
C ALA A 91 -6.97 6.56 12.87
N HIS A 92 -8.26 6.91 12.80
CA HIS A 92 -8.78 8.24 13.12
C HIS A 92 -10.25 8.16 13.48
N HIS A 93 -10.72 9.05 14.37
CA HIS A 93 -12.13 9.10 14.79
C HIS A 93 -13.10 9.27 13.60
N ASP A 94 -12.76 10.19 12.70
CA ASP A 94 -13.59 10.48 11.52
C ASP A 94 -13.38 9.49 10.35
N ALA A 95 -12.66 8.39 10.55
CA ALA A 95 -12.45 7.39 9.50
C ALA A 95 -13.62 6.42 9.31
N VAL A 96 -14.66 6.48 10.15
CA VAL A 96 -15.82 5.58 10.04
C VAL A 96 -16.55 5.73 8.70
N PRO A 97 -16.99 6.93 8.26
CA PRO A 97 -17.62 7.07 6.95
C PRO A 97 -16.77 6.59 5.76
N PRO A 98 -15.49 7.02 5.61
CA PRO A 98 -14.67 6.56 4.47
C PRO A 98 -14.34 5.07 4.53
N LEU A 99 -14.30 4.46 5.73
CA LEU A 99 -14.15 3.00 5.83
C LEU A 99 -15.39 2.27 5.34
N LEU A 100 -16.59 2.73 5.73
CA LEU A 100 -17.85 2.15 5.28
C LEU A 100 -18.05 2.30 3.77
N GLU A 101 -17.58 3.39 3.17
CA GLU A 101 -17.62 3.59 1.72
C GLU A 101 -16.60 2.71 0.97
N ALA A 102 -15.54 2.25 1.66
CA ALA A 102 -14.47 1.45 1.08
C ALA A 102 -14.76 -0.06 1.10
N TYR A 103 -15.75 -0.50 1.88
CA TYR A 103 -16.20 -1.89 2.00
C TYR A 103 -17.49 -2.11 1.20
#